data_AF-A0A966EI75-F1
#
_entry.id   AF-A0A966EI75-F1
#
_cell.length_a   1.000
_cell.length_b   1.000
_cell.length_c   1.000
_cell.angle_alpha   90.00
_cell.angle_beta   90.00
_cell.angle_gamma   90.00
#
_symmetry.space_group_name_H-M   'P 1'
#
loop_
_entity.id
_entity.type
_entity.pdbx_description
1 polymer ?
#
loop_
_entity_poly.entity_id
_entity_poly.type
_entity_poly.pdbx_seq_one_letter_code
_entity_poly.pdbx_strand_id
1 'polypeptide(L)' 'VPNSDYTLYYPSVTATGDVVSFEADNGYDTVRFNANCRDGTLNGGAPLNANEAQLLNAACQVAFGE' A
#
# COMPACT_ATOMS: atom_id res chain seq x y z
N VAL A 1 -4.30 -7.18 4.24
CA VAL A 1 -4.34 -6.21 5.37
C VAL A 1 -5.64 -6.45 6.13
N PRO A 2 -5.67 -6.27 7.46
CA PRO A 2 -6.86 -6.62 8.22
C PRO A 2 -8.05 -5.77 7.74
N ASN A 3 -9.09 -6.43 7.22
CA ASN A 3 -10.32 -5.87 6.65
C ASN A 3 -10.31 -5.39 5.18
N SER A 4 -9.34 -5.82 4.36
CA SER A 4 -9.41 -5.67 2.90
C SER A 4 -9.30 -7.01 2.19
N ASP A 5 -9.82 -7.07 0.95
CA ASP A 5 -9.52 -8.16 0.01
C ASP A 5 -8.05 -8.17 -0.45
N TYR A 6 -7.29 -7.11 -0.13
CA TYR A 6 -5.88 -7.02 -0.44
C TYR A 6 -4.99 -7.77 0.55
N THR A 7 -4.05 -8.57 0.06
CA THR A 7 -2.98 -9.17 0.88
C THR A 7 -1.64 -8.52 0.56
N LEU A 8 -1.11 -7.74 1.53
CA LEU A 8 0.16 -7.03 1.40
C LEU A 8 1.33 -8.01 1.58
N TYR A 9 2.25 -8.04 0.63
CA TYR A 9 3.51 -8.76 0.76
C TYR A 9 4.54 -7.90 1.50
N TYR A 10 4.53 -7.97 2.83
CA TYR A 10 5.44 -7.21 3.69
C TYR A 10 6.92 -7.23 3.27
N PRO A 11 7.51 -8.36 2.84
CA PRO A 11 8.92 -8.38 2.42
C PRO A 11 9.22 -7.58 1.14
N SER A 12 8.20 -7.27 0.33
CA SER A 12 8.34 -6.48 -0.90
C SER A 12 8.34 -4.96 -0.65
N VAL A 13 7.96 -4.54 0.56
CA VAL A 13 7.78 -3.12 0.90
C VAL A 13 9.14 -2.43 0.88
N THR A 14 9.29 -1.47 -0.02
CA THR A 14 10.50 -0.67 -0.20
C THR A 14 10.14 0.81 -0.17
N ALA A 15 10.70 1.56 0.78
CA ALA A 15 10.54 3.01 0.85
C ALA A 15 11.61 3.72 0.01
N THR A 16 11.23 4.78 -0.70
CA THR A 16 12.14 5.67 -1.44
C THR A 16 11.66 7.10 -1.29
N GLY A 17 12.27 7.85 -0.36
CA GLY A 17 11.78 9.16 0.04
C GLY A 17 10.40 9.03 0.71
N ASP A 18 9.42 9.80 0.22
CA ASP A 18 8.03 9.78 0.70
C ASP A 18 7.14 8.72 0.02
N VAL A 19 7.68 8.00 -0.97
CA VAL A 19 6.94 6.98 -1.73
C VAL A 19 7.36 5.58 -1.29
N VAL A 20 6.38 4.73 -1.02
CA VAL A 20 6.52 3.33 -0.66
C VAL A 20 6.04 2.48 -1.84
N SER A 21 6.92 1.63 -2.35
CA SER A 21 6.58 0.66 -3.39
C SER A 21 6.47 -0.72 -2.78
N PHE A 22 5.39 -1.44 -3.07
CA PHE A 22 5.11 -2.75 -2.48
C PHE A 22 4.25 -3.59 -3.40
N GLU A 23 4.25 -4.90 -3.21
CA GLU A 23 3.38 -5.83 -3.91
C GLU A 23 2.21 -6.22 -3.01
N ALA A 24 1.02 -6.28 -3.58
CA ALA A 24 -0.16 -6.79 -2.91
C ALA A 24 -0.98 -7.64 -3.86
N ASP A 25 -1.48 -8.76 -3.34
CA ASP A 25 -2.51 -9.56 -3.99
C ASP A 25 -3.84 -8.81 -3.88
N ASN A 26 -4.55 -8.63 -4.99
CA ASN A 26 -5.84 -7.94 -5.05
C ASN A 26 -7.05 -8.91 -5.12
N GLY A 27 -6.84 -10.20 -4.84
CA GLY A 27 -7.82 -11.28 -5.00
C GLY A 27 -7.84 -11.92 -6.38
N TYR A 28 -7.14 -11.35 -7.37
CA TYR A 28 -7.03 -11.88 -8.73
C TYR A 28 -5.57 -12.16 -9.12
N ASP A 29 -4.69 -11.18 -8.86
CA ASP A 29 -3.28 -11.22 -9.19
C ASP A 29 -2.46 -10.47 -8.13
N THR A 30 -1.16 -10.79 -8.07
CA THR A 30 -0.20 -9.98 -7.33
C THR A 30 0.26 -8.83 -8.20
N VAL A 31 -0.03 -7.60 -7.77
CA VAL A 31 0.31 -6.38 -8.50
C VAL A 31 1.15 -5.45 -7.62
N ARG A 32 2.01 -4.67 -8.26
CA ARG A 32 2.85 -3.68 -7.58
C ARG A 32 2.10 -2.36 -7.44
N PHE A 33 2.09 -1.83 -6.22
CA PHE A 33 1.52 -0.57 -5.83
C PHE A 33 2.59 0.44 -5.40
N ASN A 34 2.26 1.72 -5.55
CA ASN A 34 3.06 2.84 -5.04
C ASN A 34 2.18 3.70 -4.13
N ALA A 35 2.39 3.66 -2.81
CA ALA A 35 1.75 4.59 -1.89
C ALA A 35 2.65 5.79 -1.64
N ASN A 36 2.13 7.00 -1.77
CA ASN A 36 2.76 8.20 -1.26
C ASN A 36 2.14 8.51 0.10
N CYS A 37 2.91 8.29 1.16
CA CYS A 37 2.45 8.44 2.54
C CYS A 37 2.37 9.91 2.97
N ARG A 38 3.01 10.82 2.24
CA ARG A 38 2.94 12.27 2.44
C ARG A 38 1.63 12.85 1.91
N ASP A 39 1.27 12.47 0.69
CA ASP A 39 0.05 12.94 0.02
C ASP A 39 -1.19 12.06 0.29
N GLY A 40 -1.00 10.87 0.86
CA GLY A 40 -2.08 9.90 1.09
C GLY A 40 -2.64 9.32 -0.21
N THR A 41 -1.80 9.19 -1.25
CA THR A 41 -2.21 8.68 -2.57
C THR A 41 -1.69 7.27 -2.83
N LEU A 42 -2.49 6.45 -3.50
CA LEU A 42 -2.15 5.10 -3.96
C LEU A 42 -2.09 5.11 -5.50
N ASN A 43 -1.00 4.62 -6.07
CA ASN A 43 -0.70 4.65 -7.50
C ASN A 43 -0.83 6.06 -8.13
N GLY A 44 -0.51 7.10 -7.37
CA GLY A 44 -0.59 8.50 -7.79
C GLY A 44 -2.00 9.10 -7.78
N GLY A 45 -3.01 8.37 -7.30
CA GLY A 45 -4.39 8.84 -7.12
C GLY A 45 -4.87 8.71 -5.68
N ALA A 46 -5.99 9.35 -5.34
CA ALA A 46 -6.64 9.09 -4.04
C ALA A 46 -7.20 7.65 -4.03
N PRO A 47 -7.17 6.94 -2.88
CA PRO A 47 -7.80 5.64 -2.75
C PRO A 47 -9.27 5.69 -3.16
N LEU A 48 -9.71 4.76 -4.01
CA LEU A 48 -11.07 4.71 -4.55
C LEU A 48 -12.07 4.14 -3.56
N ASN A 49 -11.60 3.37 -2.59
CA ASN A 49 -12.42 2.66 -1.61
C ASN A 49 -11.66 2.46 -0.28
N ALA A 50 -12.40 2.01 0.73
CA ALA A 50 -11.83 1.75 2.06
C ALA A 50 -10.71 0.69 2.03
N ASN A 51 -10.80 -0.29 1.14
CA ASN A 51 -9.83 -1.38 1.05
C ASN A 51 -8.45 -0.87 0.58
N GLU A 52 -8.44 0.01 -0.42
CA GLU A 52 -7.24 0.69 -0.92
C GLU A 52 -6.67 1.66 0.11
N ALA A 53 -7.53 2.39 0.83
CA ALA A 53 -7.09 3.28 1.90
C ALA A 53 -6.41 2.50 3.04
N GLN A 54 -6.96 1.34 3.41
CA GLN A 54 -6.33 0.44 4.38
C GLN A 54 -5.01 -0.13 3.86
N LEU A 55 -4.93 -0.48 2.57
CA LEU A 55 -3.69 -0.96 1.95
C LEU A 55 -2.59 0.11 2.01
N LEU A 56 -2.93 1.35 1.66
CA LEU A 56 -2.04 2.50 1.78
C LEU A 56 -1.54 2.68 3.21
N ASN A 57 -2.46 2.71 4.19
CA ASN A 57 -2.10 2.89 5.60
C ASN A 57 -1.18 1.77 6.10
N ALA A 58 -1.47 0.52 5.74
CA ALA A 58 -0.66 -0.63 6.13
C ALA A 58 0.75 -0.55 5.52
N ALA A 59 0.86 -0.23 4.22
CA ALA A 59 2.17 -0.08 3.58
C ALA A 59 2.99 1.06 4.19
N CYS A 60 2.35 2.20 4.46
CA CYS A 60 2.99 3.33 5.13
C CYS A 60 3.44 2.99 6.56
N GLN A 61 2.60 2.27 7.32
CA GLN A 61 2.94 1.82 8.67
C GLN A 61 4.10 0.82 8.66
N VAL A 62 4.22 -0.05 7.66
CA VAL A 62 5.34 -0.99 7.56
C VAL A 62 6.63 -0.30 7.16
N ALA A 63 6.53 0.69 6.27
CA ALA A 63 7.68 1.41 5.74
C ALA A 63 8.26 2.45 6.72
N PHE A 64 7.39 3.11 7.50
CA PHE A 64 7.76 4.24 8.36
C PHE A 64 7.32 4.08 9.82
N GLY A 65 6.48 3.10 10.12
CA GLY A 65 6.09 2.77 11.49
C GLY A 65 7.11 1.83 12.10
N GLU A 66 7.75 2.29 13.16
CA GLU A 66 8.63 1.50 14.03
C GLU A 66 7.83 0.46 14.85
#